data_AF-A0A1W0BD91-F1
#
_entry.id   AF-A0A1W0BD91-F1
#
_cell.length_a   1.000
_cell.length_b   1.000
_cell.length_c   1.000
_cell.angle_alpha   90.00
_cell.angle_beta   90.00
_cell.angle_gamma   90.00
#
_symmetry.space_group_name_H-M   'P 1'
#
loop_
_entity.id
_entity.type
_entity.pdbx_description
1 polymer ?
#
loop_
_entity_poly.entity_id
_entity_poly.type
_entity_poly.pdbx_seq_one_letter_code
_entity_poly.pdbx_strand_id
1 'polypeptide(L)'
;MNDGFDGMRVSAVITGTAILLVPLVDAAIRLATPGWILAFVFLYGAPIWMLVYAALIWMACGLFSSTSSFAEAPRTPRAIVLALLWVYLAGLTFFCWFMSDGGDADDWQSPVSLLLRVDGSNSSTPEYLNRAQELAVPALLIGLAAVLAAMIGYGVVVWRQRRRDRAYLTAAGVEVQP
;
A
#
# COMPACT_ATOMS: atom_id res chain seq x y z
N MET A 1 -3.20 -10.91 31.97
CA MET A 1 -3.32 -9.87 30.92
C MET A 1 -2.39 -10.25 29.77
N ASN A 2 -2.91 -11.00 28.80
CA ASN A 2 -2.18 -11.53 27.64
C ASN A 2 -2.65 -10.85 26.33
N ASP A 3 -3.32 -9.70 26.45
CA ASP A 3 -4.07 -9.07 25.35
C ASP A 3 -3.16 -8.37 24.32
N GLY A 4 -1.86 -8.24 24.63
CA GLY A 4 -0.90 -7.57 23.77
C GLY A 4 -0.38 -8.40 22.58
N PHE A 5 -0.38 -9.74 22.69
CA PHE A 5 0.14 -10.62 21.63
C PHE A 5 -0.90 -10.92 20.55
N ASP A 6 -2.18 -11.04 20.91
CA ASP A 6 -3.26 -11.28 19.95
C ASP A 6 -3.53 -10.08 19.06
N GLY A 7 -3.56 -8.86 19.63
CA GLY A 7 -3.88 -7.66 18.86
C GLY A 7 -2.93 -7.41 17.70
N MET A 8 -1.62 -7.60 17.90
CA MET A 8 -0.63 -7.35 16.84
C MET A 8 -0.67 -8.40 15.73
N ARG A 9 -1.01 -9.65 16.07
CA ARG A 9 -1.21 -10.71 15.08
C ARG A 9 -2.45 -10.44 14.24
N VAL A 10 -3.56 -10.07 14.88
CA VAL A 10 -4.79 -9.67 14.18
C VAL A 10 -4.53 -8.48 13.27
N SER A 11 -3.85 -7.44 13.75
CA SER A 11 -3.47 -6.29 12.91
C SER A 11 -2.60 -6.69 11.71
N ALA A 12 -1.62 -7.59 11.90
CA ALA A 12 -0.79 -8.07 10.81
C ALA A 12 -1.59 -8.82 9.74
N VAL A 13 -2.54 -9.68 10.15
CA VAL A 13 -3.43 -10.39 9.22
C VAL A 13 -4.34 -9.41 8.48
N ILE A 14 -4.99 -8.48 9.19
CA ILE A 14 -5.85 -7.47 8.57
C ILE A 14 -5.07 -6.63 7.56
N THR A 15 -3.90 -6.12 7.95
CA THR A 15 -3.04 -5.35 7.04
C THR A 15 -2.58 -6.21 5.86
N GLY A 16 -2.15 -7.46 6.08
CA GLY A 16 -1.74 -8.38 5.02
C GLY A 16 -2.84 -8.65 4.00
N THR A 17 -4.09 -8.81 4.45
CA THR A 17 -5.24 -8.94 3.56
C THR A 17 -5.54 -7.61 2.83
N ALA A 18 -5.53 -6.49 3.55
CA ALA A 18 -5.84 -5.17 2.99
C ALA A 18 -4.85 -4.76 1.89
N ILE A 19 -3.54 -4.98 2.08
CA ILE A 19 -2.52 -4.62 1.06
C ILE A 19 -2.62 -5.44 -0.22
N LEU A 20 -3.31 -6.58 -0.20
CA LEU A 20 -3.57 -7.36 -1.40
C LEU A 20 -4.90 -6.95 -2.05
N LEU A 21 -5.96 -6.75 -1.26
CA LEU A 21 -7.30 -6.51 -1.81
C LEU A 21 -7.53 -5.05 -2.21
N VAL A 22 -7.12 -4.09 -1.39
CA VAL A 22 -7.43 -2.66 -1.62
C VAL A 22 -6.85 -2.16 -2.94
N PRO A 23 -5.58 -2.42 -3.29
CA PRO A 23 -5.05 -1.98 -4.58
C PRO A 23 -5.79 -2.59 -5.78
N LEU A 24 -6.27 -3.83 -5.67
CA LEU A 24 -7.06 -4.48 -6.72
C LEU A 24 -8.44 -3.84 -6.86
N VAL A 25 -9.10 -3.54 -5.74
CA VAL A 25 -10.40 -2.86 -5.73
C VAL A 25 -10.27 -1.46 -6.31
N ASP A 26 -9.26 -0.70 -5.89
CA ASP A 26 -9.00 0.65 -6.39
C ASP A 26 -8.68 0.66 -7.89
N ALA A 27 -7.89 -0.31 -8.36
CA ALA A 27 -7.64 -0.50 -9.79
C ALA A 27 -8.91 -0.88 -10.56
N ALA A 28 -9.77 -1.75 -10.00
CA ALA A 28 -11.03 -2.13 -10.61
C ALA A 28 -12.01 -0.96 -10.72
N ILE A 29 -12.09 -0.11 -9.69
CA ILE A 29 -12.86 1.13 -9.72
C ILE A 29 -12.37 2.04 -10.84
N ARG A 30 -11.04 2.19 -10.98
CA ARG A 30 -10.45 2.98 -12.06
C ARG A 30 -10.69 2.40 -13.44
N LEU A 31 -10.70 1.07 -13.58
CA LEU A 31 -11.04 0.41 -14.84
C LEU A 31 -12.51 0.64 -15.23
N ALA A 32 -13.41 0.79 -14.26
CA ALA A 32 -14.81 1.13 -14.50
C ALA A 32 -15.04 2.60 -14.88
N THR A 33 -14.05 3.48 -14.61
CA THR A 33 -14.05 4.90 -14.99
C THR A 33 -12.83 5.20 -15.87
N PRO A 34 -12.76 4.61 -17.08
CA PRO A 34 -11.54 4.59 -17.86
C PRO A 34 -11.23 5.96 -18.48
N GLY A 35 -9.93 6.30 -18.47
CA GLY A 35 -9.33 7.16 -19.48
C GLY A 35 -7.88 7.51 -19.19
N TRP A 36 -7.43 8.73 -19.46
CA TRP A 36 -6.00 9.07 -19.61
C TRP A 36 -5.16 8.78 -18.38
N ILE A 37 -5.67 9.03 -17.18
CA ILE A 37 -4.95 8.72 -15.94
C ILE A 37 -4.77 7.22 -15.75
N LEU A 38 -5.73 6.42 -16.21
CA LEU A 38 -5.57 4.97 -16.24
C LEU A 38 -4.41 4.56 -17.16
N ALA A 39 -4.33 5.17 -18.35
CA ALA A 39 -3.23 4.92 -19.28
C ALA A 39 -1.87 5.36 -18.69
N PHE A 40 -1.76 6.59 -18.20
CA PHE A 40 -0.50 7.12 -17.68
C PHE A 40 -0.03 6.42 -16.41
N VAL A 41 -0.92 6.24 -15.44
CA VAL A 41 -0.53 5.73 -14.13
C VAL A 41 -0.49 4.21 -14.13
N PHE A 42 -1.50 3.53 -14.68
CA PHE A 42 -1.61 2.08 -14.55
C PHE A 42 -1.07 1.30 -15.74
N LEU A 43 -1.19 1.80 -16.97
CA LEU A 43 -0.64 1.11 -18.15
C LEU A 43 0.85 1.40 -18.33
N TYR A 44 1.24 2.67 -18.42
CA TYR A 44 2.66 3.04 -18.55
C TYR A 44 3.43 2.87 -17.24
N GLY A 45 2.79 3.11 -16.10
CA GLY A 45 3.34 2.79 -14.79
C GLY A 45 3.26 1.31 -14.40
N ALA A 46 2.69 0.44 -15.24
CA ALA A 46 2.49 -0.99 -14.93
C ALA A 46 3.75 -1.68 -14.36
N PRO A 47 4.96 -1.47 -14.90
CA PRO A 47 6.16 -2.12 -14.34
C PRO A 47 6.40 -1.74 -12.89
N ILE A 48 6.21 -0.46 -12.54
CA ILE A 48 6.37 0.04 -11.16
C ILE A 48 5.31 -0.57 -10.25
N TRP A 49 4.05 -0.59 -10.70
CA TRP A 49 2.95 -1.19 -9.95
C TRP A 49 3.14 -2.69 -9.72
N MET A 50 3.62 -3.43 -10.73
CA MET A 50 3.90 -4.85 -10.59
C MET A 50 5.02 -5.11 -9.57
N LEU A 51 6.07 -4.28 -9.56
CA LEU A 51 7.15 -4.37 -8.57
C LEU A 51 6.64 -4.08 -7.16
N VAL A 52 5.85 -3.02 -6.99
CA VAL A 52 5.21 -2.69 -5.70
C VAL A 52 4.32 -3.84 -5.27
N TYR A 53 3.47 -4.37 -6.15
CA TYR A 53 2.53 -5.44 -5.83
C TYR A 53 3.25 -6.76 -5.48
N ALA A 54 4.32 -7.10 -6.19
CA ALA A 54 5.18 -8.24 -5.85
C ALA A 54 5.79 -8.08 -4.44
N ALA A 55 6.24 -6.87 -4.09
CA ALA A 55 6.73 -6.57 -2.76
C ALA A 55 5.63 -6.66 -1.68
N LEU A 56 4.41 -6.22 -1.98
CA LEU A 56 3.25 -6.37 -1.09
C LEU A 56 2.93 -7.84 -0.85
N ILE A 57 2.94 -8.69 -1.89
CA ILE A 57 2.76 -10.15 -1.75
C ILE A 57 3.85 -10.74 -0.85
N TRP A 58 5.11 -10.39 -1.10
CA TRP A 58 6.23 -10.87 -0.29
C TRP A 58 6.09 -10.48 1.20
N MET A 59 5.71 -9.23 1.48
CA MET A 59 5.44 -8.77 2.85
C MET A 59 4.23 -9.50 3.44
N ALA A 60 3.13 -9.63 2.70
CA ALA A 60 1.92 -10.31 3.14
C ALA A 60 2.17 -11.76 3.58
N CYS A 61 2.99 -12.51 2.82
CA CYS A 61 3.40 -13.87 3.20
C CYS A 61 4.04 -13.92 4.59
N GLY A 62 4.88 -12.93 4.94
CA GLY A 62 5.46 -12.86 6.28
C GLY A 62 4.49 -12.32 7.34
N LEU A 63 3.57 -11.42 6.98
CA LEU A 63 2.53 -10.96 7.89
C LEU A 63 1.57 -12.09 8.32
N PHE A 64 1.26 -13.02 7.41
CA PHE A 64 0.40 -14.17 7.70
C PHE A 64 1.10 -15.30 8.46
N SER A 65 2.43 -15.41 8.32
CA SER A 65 3.18 -16.46 8.99
C SER A 65 3.49 -16.10 10.45
N SER A 66 3.15 -17.02 11.37
CA SER A 66 3.49 -16.90 12.80
C SER A 66 4.95 -17.14 13.10
N THR A 67 5.71 -17.72 12.16
CA THR A 67 7.14 -18.05 12.28
C THR A 67 8.01 -17.14 11.41
N SER A 68 7.44 -16.08 10.84
CA SER A 68 8.22 -15.15 10.04
C SER A 68 9.15 -14.32 10.92
N SER A 69 10.23 -13.86 10.31
CA SER A 69 11.10 -12.82 10.85
C SER A 69 10.28 -11.63 11.37
N PHE A 70 9.23 -11.23 10.65
CA PHE A 70 8.37 -10.14 11.09
C PHE A 70 7.60 -10.43 12.39
N ALA A 71 7.13 -11.66 12.60
CA ALA A 71 6.38 -12.05 13.80
C ALA A 71 7.22 -11.98 15.08
N GLU A 72 8.50 -12.34 14.97
CA GLU A 72 9.48 -12.35 16.07
C GLU A 72 10.13 -10.98 16.33
N ALA A 73 9.93 -10.01 15.43
CA ALA A 73 10.52 -8.69 15.58
C ALA A 73 9.92 -7.91 16.77
N PRO A 74 10.65 -6.91 17.32
CA PRO A 74 10.13 -6.07 18.40
C PRO A 74 8.83 -5.35 17.99
N ARG A 75 7.97 -5.04 18.97
CA ARG A 75 6.64 -4.44 18.74
C ARG A 75 6.70 -3.14 17.93
N THR A 76 7.64 -2.25 18.25
CA THR A 76 7.77 -0.93 17.61
C THR A 76 8.03 -0.98 16.10
N PRO A 77 9.08 -1.66 15.59
CA PRO A 77 9.32 -1.74 14.15
C PRO A 77 8.16 -2.41 13.39
N ARG A 78 7.49 -3.40 14.01
CA ARG A 78 6.29 -4.00 13.43
C ARG A 78 5.17 -2.97 13.29
N ALA A 79 4.86 -2.23 14.35
CA ALA A 79 3.84 -1.19 14.33
C ALA A 79 4.12 -0.11 13.29
N ILE A 80 5.39 0.31 13.14
CA ILE A 80 5.79 1.30 12.12
C ILE A 80 5.52 0.77 10.71
N VAL A 81 5.94 -0.46 10.40
CA VAL A 81 5.71 -1.06 9.07
C VAL A 81 4.21 -1.17 8.79
N LEU A 82 3.42 -1.66 9.74
CA LEU A 82 1.97 -1.76 9.58
C LEU A 82 1.32 -0.38 9.36
N ALA A 83 1.73 0.64 10.10
CA ALA A 83 1.22 2.00 9.93
C ALA A 83 1.57 2.58 8.55
N LEU A 84 2.81 2.38 8.08
CA LEU A 84 3.23 2.83 6.75
C LEU A 84 2.44 2.16 5.63
N LEU A 85 2.13 0.86 5.77
CA LEU A 85 1.28 0.15 4.82
C LEU A 85 -0.15 0.73 4.79
N TRP A 86 -0.70 1.13 5.93
CA TRP A 86 -1.99 1.83 5.98
C TRP A 86 -1.94 3.23 5.36
N VAL A 87 -0.84 3.97 5.54
CA VAL A 87 -0.64 5.27 4.86
C VAL A 87 -0.57 5.09 3.34
N TYR A 88 0.11 4.04 2.87
CA TYR A 88 0.12 3.67 1.46
C TYR A 88 -1.29 3.39 0.93
N LEU A 89 -2.06 2.55 1.62
CA LEU A 89 -3.44 2.25 1.23
C LEU A 89 -4.32 3.50 1.19
N ALA A 90 -4.26 4.34 2.23
CA ALA A 90 -5.03 5.58 2.28
C ALA A 90 -4.67 6.53 1.12
N GLY A 91 -3.38 6.71 0.85
CA GLY A 91 -2.91 7.55 -0.26
C GLY A 91 -3.33 7.02 -1.63
N LEU A 92 -3.21 5.70 -1.85
CA LEU A 92 -3.65 5.02 -3.06
C LEU A 92 -5.15 5.15 -3.27
N THR A 93 -5.95 4.79 -2.27
CA THR A 93 -7.41 4.87 -2.33
C THR A 93 -7.86 6.31 -2.56
N PHE A 94 -7.30 7.27 -1.83
CA PHE A 94 -7.65 8.68 -2.04
C PHE A 94 -7.36 9.14 -3.48
N PHE A 95 -6.19 8.80 -4.02
CA PHE A 95 -5.88 9.07 -5.42
C PHE A 95 -6.86 8.40 -6.39
N CYS A 96 -7.10 7.11 -6.20
CA CYS A 96 -7.97 6.31 -7.07
C CYS A 96 -9.43 6.77 -7.03
N TRP A 97 -9.88 7.43 -5.97
CA TRP A 97 -11.26 7.90 -5.85
C TRP A 97 -11.46 9.36 -6.29
N PHE A 98 -10.48 10.24 -6.03
CA PHE A 98 -10.66 11.69 -6.19
C PHE A 98 -9.92 12.30 -7.39
N MET A 99 -8.93 11.61 -7.97
CA MET A 99 -8.25 12.15 -9.15
C MET A 99 -9.21 12.18 -10.35
N SER A 100 -9.53 13.36 -10.90
CA SER A 100 -10.30 13.44 -12.14
C SER A 100 -9.44 13.01 -13.31
N ASP A 101 -10.04 12.31 -14.27
CA ASP A 101 -9.40 12.04 -15.53
C ASP A 101 -9.30 13.30 -16.40
N GLY A 102 -8.21 13.44 -17.17
CA GLY A 102 -7.90 14.65 -17.93
C GLY A 102 -7.83 14.38 -19.43
N GLY A 103 -8.83 14.86 -20.17
CA GLY A 103 -8.85 14.83 -21.63
C GLY A 103 -10.15 15.41 -22.18
N ASP A 104 -10.08 16.64 -22.71
CA ASP A 104 -11.16 17.49 -23.22
C ASP A 104 -12.36 17.80 -22.30
N ALA A 105 -12.84 19.03 -22.41
CA ALA A 105 -13.26 19.88 -21.29
C ALA A 105 -14.66 19.64 -20.68
N ASP A 106 -15.43 18.64 -21.14
CA ASP A 106 -16.86 18.56 -20.82
C ASP A 106 -17.28 17.32 -20.01
N ASP A 107 -16.43 16.28 -19.88
CA ASP A 107 -16.76 14.99 -19.23
C ASP A 107 -15.79 14.57 -18.11
N TRP A 108 -15.23 15.53 -17.36
CA TRP A 108 -14.25 15.26 -16.29
C TRP A 108 -14.92 14.72 -15.03
N GLN A 109 -14.83 13.42 -14.76
CA GLN A 109 -15.39 12.85 -13.53
C GLN A 109 -14.43 11.89 -12.83
N SER A 110 -14.19 12.16 -11.54
CA SER A 110 -13.60 11.18 -10.62
C SER A 110 -14.66 10.14 -10.22
N PRO A 111 -14.28 8.93 -9.78
CA PRO A 111 -15.23 7.94 -9.24
C PRO A 111 -16.15 8.49 -8.14
N VAL A 112 -15.65 9.39 -7.28
CA VAL A 112 -16.46 10.06 -6.26
C VAL A 112 -17.47 11.01 -6.90
N SER A 113 -17.06 11.80 -7.88
CA SER A 113 -17.95 12.74 -8.59
C SER A 113 -19.12 11.99 -9.25
N LEU A 114 -18.83 10.84 -9.88
CA LEU A 114 -19.84 9.94 -10.46
C LEU A 114 -20.83 9.43 -9.39
N LEU A 115 -20.31 8.98 -8.24
CA LEU A 115 -21.13 8.43 -7.17
C LEU A 115 -22.04 9.50 -6.54
N LEU A 116 -21.56 10.75 -6.49
CA LEU A 116 -22.31 11.91 -6.00
C LEU A 116 -23.21 12.55 -7.07
N ARG A 117 -23.20 12.04 -8.31
CA ARG A 117 -23.96 12.60 -9.45
C ARG A 117 -23.66 14.08 -9.68
N VAL A 118 -22.40 14.47 -9.51
CA VAL A 118 -21.92 15.81 -9.83
C VAL A 118 -21.53 15.83 -11.30
N ASP A 119 -22.17 16.71 -12.07
CA ASP A 119 -21.87 16.89 -13.48
C ASP A 119 -20.40 17.32 -13.65
N GLY A 120 -19.71 16.70 -14.62
CA GLY A 120 -18.26 16.87 -14.84
C GLY A 120 -17.84 18.24 -15.38
N SER A 121 -18.73 19.22 -15.39
CA SER A 121 -18.42 20.58 -15.78
C SER A 121 -17.72 21.29 -14.62
N ASN A 122 -16.46 21.69 -14.82
CA ASN A 122 -15.65 22.39 -13.81
C ASN A 122 -16.34 23.64 -13.21
N SER A 123 -17.30 24.24 -13.93
CA SER A 123 -18.07 25.39 -13.47
C SER A 123 -19.12 25.08 -12.40
N SER A 124 -19.55 23.82 -12.26
CA SER A 124 -20.57 23.40 -11.28
C SER A 124 -20.05 22.41 -10.23
N THR A 125 -18.81 21.93 -10.37
CA THR A 125 -18.18 21.05 -9.38
C THR A 125 -18.04 21.75 -8.02
N PRO A 126 -18.56 21.16 -6.92
CA PRO A 126 -18.40 21.70 -5.58
C PRO A 126 -16.93 21.90 -5.18
N GLU A 127 -16.64 22.98 -4.47
CA GLU A 127 -15.27 23.36 -4.09
C GLU A 127 -14.51 22.26 -3.33
N TYR A 128 -15.20 21.49 -2.48
CA TYR A 128 -14.57 20.41 -1.72
C TYR A 128 -14.04 19.27 -2.62
N LEU A 129 -14.69 19.00 -3.77
CA LEU A 129 -14.20 18.01 -4.73
C LEU A 129 -12.98 18.52 -5.47
N ASN A 130 -12.96 19.80 -5.86
CA ASN A 130 -11.78 20.43 -6.45
C ASN A 130 -10.58 20.37 -5.50
N ARG A 131 -10.78 20.69 -4.22
CA ARG A 131 -9.74 20.55 -3.19
C ARG A 131 -9.27 19.11 -3.00
N ALA A 132 -10.19 18.15 -3.00
CA ALA A 132 -9.83 16.75 -2.87
C ALA A 132 -9.01 16.26 -4.09
N GLN A 133 -9.36 16.69 -5.30
CA GLN A 133 -8.61 16.40 -6.51
C GLN A 133 -7.20 17.01 -6.48
N GLU A 134 -7.04 18.26 -6.02
CA GLU A 134 -5.73 18.90 -5.84
C GLU A 134 -4.80 18.08 -4.92
N LEU A 135 -5.39 17.41 -3.92
CA LEU A 135 -4.66 16.58 -2.97
C LEU A 135 -4.41 15.14 -3.46
N ALA A 136 -5.03 14.72 -4.55
CA ALA A 136 -4.98 13.33 -5.01
C ALA A 136 -3.54 12.90 -5.38
N VAL A 137 -2.84 13.68 -6.21
CA VAL A 137 -1.45 13.39 -6.60
C VAL A 137 -0.49 13.45 -5.39
N PRO A 138 -0.52 14.49 -4.52
CA PRO A 138 0.25 14.47 -3.28
C PRO A 138 -0.01 13.23 -2.42
N ALA A 139 -1.27 12.83 -2.26
CA ALA A 139 -1.64 11.65 -1.48
C ALA A 139 -1.03 10.36 -2.06
N LEU A 140 -1.04 10.20 -3.39
CA LEU A 140 -0.38 9.08 -4.06
C LEU A 140 1.12 9.08 -3.79
N LEU A 141 1.80 10.22 -3.94
CA LEU A 141 3.26 10.33 -3.73
C LEU A 141 3.64 10.01 -2.28
N ILE A 142 2.87 10.50 -1.31
CA ILE A 142 3.04 10.18 0.11
C ILE A 142 2.84 8.67 0.33
N GLY A 143 1.82 8.08 -0.29
CA GLY A 143 1.57 6.65 -0.23
C GLY A 143 2.73 5.83 -0.80
N LEU A 144 3.26 6.22 -1.97
CA LEU A 144 4.41 5.56 -2.59
C LEU A 144 5.68 5.68 -1.73
N ALA A 145 5.93 6.84 -1.13
CA ALA A 145 7.03 6.99 -0.18
C ALA A 145 6.84 6.09 1.05
N ALA A 146 5.61 5.96 1.55
CA ALA A 146 5.29 5.11 2.68
C ALA A 146 5.49 3.61 2.38
N VAL A 147 5.09 3.12 1.19
CA VAL A 147 5.34 1.71 0.83
C VAL A 147 6.83 1.43 0.66
N LEU A 148 7.59 2.35 0.08
CA LEU A 148 9.06 2.22 -0.01
C LEU A 148 9.70 2.17 1.38
N ALA A 149 9.29 3.05 2.29
CA ALA A 149 9.76 3.03 3.67
C ALA A 149 9.36 1.74 4.40
N ALA A 150 8.15 1.21 4.15
CA ALA A 150 7.69 -0.06 4.70
C ALA A 150 8.54 -1.23 4.18
N MET A 151 8.83 -1.26 2.87
CA MET A 151 9.69 -2.28 2.26
C MET A 151 11.09 -2.28 2.85
N ILE A 152 11.70 -1.10 3.02
CA ILE A 152 13.01 -0.97 3.65
C ILE A 152 12.95 -1.44 5.10
N GLY A 153 11.97 -0.97 5.88
CA GLY A 153 11.81 -1.34 7.29
C GLY A 153 11.62 -2.85 7.47
N TYR A 154 10.77 -3.46 6.64
CA TYR A 154 10.53 -4.88 6.63
C TYR A 154 11.78 -5.67 6.20
N GLY A 155 12.48 -5.25 5.15
CA GLY A 155 13.74 -5.85 4.71
C GLY A 155 14.83 -5.81 5.77
N VAL A 156 14.95 -4.70 6.50
CA VAL A 156 15.88 -4.56 7.63
C VAL A 156 15.56 -5.54 8.75
N VAL A 157 14.27 -5.74 9.07
CA VAL A 157 13.83 -6.74 10.06
C VAL A 157 14.26 -8.14 9.62
N VAL A 158 13.90 -8.56 8.41
CA VAL A 158 14.26 -9.88 7.86
C VAL A 158 15.76 -10.10 7.84
N TRP A 159 16.53 -9.11 7.39
CA TRP A 159 17.99 -9.21 7.31
C TRP A 159 18.66 -9.33 8.68
N ARG A 160 18.19 -8.57 9.68
CA ARG A 160 18.72 -8.64 11.04
C ARG A 160 18.51 -10.01 11.68
N GLN A 161 17.37 -10.65 11.45
CA GLN A 161 17.11 -12.00 11.95
C GLN A 161 17.97 -13.05 11.26
N ARG A 162 18.03 -13.04 9.92
CA ARG A 162 18.91 -13.96 9.19
C ARG A 162 20.37 -13.90 9.66
N ARG A 163 20.86 -12.69 10.01
CA ARG A 163 22.19 -12.53 10.61
C ARG A 163 22.31 -13.13 12.00
N ARG A 164 21.30 -12.97 12.85
CA ARG A 164 21.27 -13.57 14.19
C ARG A 164 21.24 -15.10 14.11
N ASP A 165 20.37 -15.66 13.28
CA ASP A 165 20.24 -17.12 13.12
C ASP A 165 21.54 -17.75 12.64
N ARG A 166 22.21 -17.11 11.66
CA ARG A 166 23.54 -17.55 11.20
C ARG A 166 24.58 -17.51 12.32
N ALA A 167 24.63 -16.44 13.10
CA ALA A 167 25.57 -16.33 14.22
C ALA A 167 25.33 -17.42 15.29
N TYR A 168 24.06 -17.75 15.57
CA TYR A 168 23.72 -18.85 16.48
C TYR A 168 24.17 -20.21 15.94
N LEU A 169 23.95 -20.48 14.65
CA LEU A 169 24.37 -21.75 14.03
C LEU A 169 25.89 -21.91 14.02
N THR A 170 26.64 -20.84 13.71
CA THR A 170 28.11 -20.83 13.78
C THR A 170 28.61 -21.05 15.21
N ALA A 171 27.99 -20.40 16.21
CA ALA A 171 28.34 -20.60 17.61
C ALA A 171 28.02 -22.03 18.11
N ALA A 172 27.03 -22.69 17.54
CA ALA A 172 26.66 -24.08 17.83
C ALA A 172 27.54 -25.12 17.13
N GLY A 173 28.53 -24.71 16.33
CA GLY A 173 29.40 -25.62 15.56
C GLY A 173 28.69 -26.29 14.38
N VAL A 174 27.54 -25.77 13.95
CA VAL A 174 26.82 -26.26 12.76
C VAL A 174 27.39 -25.56 11.54
N GLU A 175 28.08 -26.29 10.66
CA GLU A 175 28.53 -25.76 9.37
C GLU A 175 27.30 -25.40 8.52
N VAL A 176 27.12 -24.11 8.26
CA VAL A 176 26.10 -23.61 7.33
C VAL A 176 26.68 -23.76 5.93
N GLN A 177 26.31 -24.82 5.20
CA GLN A 177 26.62 -24.90 3.77
C GLN A 177 25.93 -23.74 3.02
N PRO A 178 26.65 -23.09 2.07
CA PRO A 178 26.23 -21.84 1.44
C PRO A 178 24.94 -21.94 0.61
#